data_AF-H3C930-F1
#
_entry.id   AF-H3C930-F1
#
_cell.length_a   1.000
_cell.length_b   1.000
_cell.length_c   1.000
_cell.angle_alpha   90.00
_cell.angle_beta   90.00
_cell.angle_gamma   90.00
#
_symmetry.space_group_name_H-M   'P 1'
#
loop_
_entity.id
_entity.type
_entity.pdbx_description
1 polymer ?
#
loop_
_entity_poly.entity_id
_entity_poly.type
_entity_poly.pdbx_seq_one_letter_code
_entity_poly.pdbx_strand_id
1 'polypeptide(L)'
;SCHKNQDSLLSSASGYSKYRGILNWCVVMLVLSNARLFLENLLKYGILVDPIQVISLFLNDPYSWPAACLVIVANVFVLVALYTERQLSKGSFSERVGCLIHCVNMAVLITFPAAVVLLLPSVTPVGAASALSIYTILFLKLYSYKDVNLWCRELSTIKVKKLSRSLSCPSQQHFSGGDCKVSYPGNLTLRDMYYFVFAPTLCYELNFPRSPNIRMSFLLRRLCEMLFFTQLLVALTQQWMVPIIRSSMKPLEDMDMSRMAERLLRLAVPNHLLWLMFFYWFFHSSMNFTAELLRFGDRQFYNDWWNSETVTYFWQNWNIPVHKWCLRHFYKPLLRRGFSKIVSQSAVFFLSAFFHEYLVSVPLRMFRLWAFMGMIAQIPLAWFVGRFLRGNYGNAAVWISIIIGQPFAVLMYVHDYYVLHYSSHSQASPH
;
A
#
# COMPACT_ATOMS: atom_id res chain seq x y z
N SER A 1 -31.86 -46.53 -2.92
CA SER A 1 -30.66 -46.44 -2.05
C SER A 1 -30.53 -45.02 -1.53
N CYS A 2 -30.38 -44.82 -0.22
CA CYS A 2 -30.19 -43.51 0.43
C CYS A 2 -28.71 -43.08 0.48
N HIS A 3 -27.78 -43.95 0.12
CA HIS A 3 -26.35 -43.68 0.09
C HIS A 3 -25.87 -43.39 -1.33
N LYS A 4 -25.04 -42.35 -1.47
CA LYS A 4 -24.35 -41.96 -2.71
C LYS A 4 -22.86 -41.94 -2.44
N ASN A 5 -22.07 -42.32 -3.44
CA ASN A 5 -20.62 -42.15 -3.38
C ASN A 5 -20.30 -40.64 -3.45
N GLN A 6 -19.78 -40.09 -2.36
CA GLN A 6 -19.48 -38.68 -2.22
C GLN A 6 -18.29 -38.49 -1.26
N ASP A 7 -17.43 -37.54 -1.59
CA ASP A 7 -16.30 -37.19 -0.73
C ASP A 7 -16.76 -36.30 0.45
N SER A 8 -16.02 -36.38 1.56
CA SER A 8 -16.22 -35.46 2.68
C SER A 8 -15.89 -34.02 2.28
N LEU A 9 -16.66 -33.03 2.76
CA LEU A 9 -16.51 -31.63 2.33
C LEU A 9 -15.13 -31.01 2.60
N LEU A 10 -14.38 -31.51 3.58
CA LEU A 10 -13.03 -31.02 3.89
C LEU A 10 -11.93 -31.82 3.17
N SER A 11 -12.31 -32.89 2.45
CA SER A 11 -11.36 -33.62 1.61
C SER A 11 -10.93 -32.75 0.44
N SER A 12 -9.65 -32.82 0.08
CA SER A 12 -9.08 -32.11 -1.06
C SER A 12 -9.78 -32.43 -2.39
N ALA A 13 -10.32 -33.65 -2.53
CA ALA A 13 -11.07 -34.10 -3.71
C ALA A 13 -12.48 -33.49 -3.84
N SER A 14 -13.05 -32.95 -2.76
CA SER A 14 -14.44 -32.46 -2.74
C SER A 14 -14.68 -31.17 -3.55
N GLY A 15 -13.62 -30.40 -3.82
CA GLY A 15 -13.71 -29.11 -4.50
C GLY A 15 -14.48 -28.02 -3.72
N TYR A 16 -14.81 -28.25 -2.44
CA TYR A 16 -15.57 -27.29 -1.65
C TYR A 16 -14.74 -26.06 -1.26
N SER A 17 -15.26 -24.86 -1.57
CA SER A 17 -14.54 -23.58 -1.40
C SER A 17 -15.29 -22.53 -0.57
N LYS A 18 -16.50 -22.83 -0.07
CA LYS A 18 -17.37 -21.84 0.61
C LYS A 18 -17.15 -21.80 2.12
N TYR A 19 -16.11 -21.11 2.59
CA TYR A 19 -15.77 -21.02 4.02
C TYR A 19 -16.25 -19.75 4.73
N ARG A 20 -17.31 -19.09 4.24
CA ARG A 20 -17.79 -17.81 4.81
C ARG A 20 -18.18 -17.92 6.29
N GLY A 21 -18.72 -19.07 6.70
CA GLY A 21 -19.06 -19.34 8.10
C GLY A 21 -17.84 -19.31 9.03
N ILE A 22 -16.69 -19.83 8.57
CA ILE A 22 -15.43 -19.81 9.35
C ILE A 22 -14.96 -18.37 9.54
N LEU A 23 -15.02 -17.54 8.49
CA LEU A 23 -14.68 -16.12 8.61
C LEU A 23 -15.57 -15.40 9.63
N ASN A 24 -16.88 -15.65 9.59
CA ASN A 24 -17.81 -15.07 10.56
C ASN A 24 -17.49 -15.54 11.99
N TRP A 25 -17.17 -16.82 12.18
CA TRP A 25 -16.75 -17.37 13.46
C TRP A 25 -15.46 -16.71 13.97
N CYS A 26 -14.44 -16.53 13.13
CA CYS A 26 -13.22 -15.80 13.49
C CYS A 26 -13.53 -14.37 13.96
N VAL A 27 -14.42 -13.65 13.26
CA VAL A 27 -14.84 -12.30 13.66
C VAL A 27 -15.54 -12.33 15.02
N VAL A 28 -16.46 -13.26 15.24
CA VAL A 28 -17.17 -13.40 16.53
C VAL A 28 -16.19 -13.69 17.66
N MET A 29 -15.26 -14.63 17.48
CA MET A 29 -14.25 -14.96 18.49
C MET A 29 -13.33 -13.77 18.77
N LEU A 30 -12.91 -13.03 17.74
CA LEU A 30 -12.07 -11.85 17.89
C LEU A 30 -12.77 -10.74 18.68
N VAL A 31 -14.05 -10.51 18.38
CA VAL A 31 -14.88 -9.54 19.11
C VAL A 31 -15.10 -10.00 20.54
N LEU A 32 -15.52 -11.23 20.79
CA LEU A 32 -15.80 -11.71 22.16
C LEU A 32 -14.55 -11.71 23.06
N SER A 33 -13.40 -12.10 22.53
CA SER A 33 -12.13 -12.13 23.29
C SER A 33 -11.60 -10.74 23.61
N ASN A 34 -11.84 -9.74 22.77
CA ASN A 34 -11.24 -8.41 22.91
C ASN A 34 -12.25 -7.29 23.21
N ALA A 35 -13.57 -7.57 23.17
CA ALA A 35 -14.61 -6.57 23.42
C ALA A 35 -14.47 -5.96 24.81
N ARG A 36 -14.18 -6.78 25.82
CA ARG A 36 -13.93 -6.30 27.18
C ARG A 36 -12.76 -5.32 27.22
N LEU A 37 -11.61 -5.69 26.64
CA LEU A 37 -10.42 -4.84 26.62
C LEU A 37 -10.66 -3.55 25.82
N PHE A 38 -11.34 -3.65 24.67
CA PHE A 38 -11.71 -2.50 23.85
C PHE A 38 -12.64 -1.54 24.61
N LEU A 39 -13.67 -2.06 25.28
CA LEU A 39 -14.59 -1.27 26.09
C LEU A 39 -13.90 -0.66 27.31
N GLU A 40 -13.09 -1.43 28.04
CA GLU A 40 -12.32 -0.92 29.17
C GLU A 40 -11.37 0.20 28.73
N ASN A 41 -10.68 0.05 27.60
CA ASN A 41 -9.87 1.13 27.04
C ASN A 41 -10.74 2.33 26.67
N LEU A 42 -11.83 2.14 25.92
CA LEU A 42 -12.70 3.25 25.53
C LEU A 42 -13.33 3.97 26.73
N LEU A 43 -13.64 3.26 27.82
CA LEU A 43 -14.22 3.84 29.05
C LEU A 43 -13.15 4.51 29.92
N LYS A 44 -11.99 3.87 30.11
CA LYS A 44 -10.90 4.36 30.96
C LYS A 44 -10.18 5.56 30.35
N TYR A 45 -9.95 5.48 29.05
CA TYR A 45 -9.18 6.43 28.29
C TYR A 45 -10.08 7.40 27.51
N GLY A 46 -11.38 7.10 27.35
CA GLY A 46 -12.25 7.95 26.53
C GLY A 46 -11.72 8.07 25.09
N ILE A 47 -12.16 9.12 24.40
CA ILE A 47 -11.44 9.64 23.24
C ILE A 47 -10.40 10.64 23.79
N LEU A 48 -9.21 10.16 24.19
CA LEU A 48 -8.12 11.04 24.70
C LEU A 48 -7.60 12.03 23.67
N VAL A 49 -7.84 11.77 22.39
CA VAL A 49 -7.39 12.65 21.33
C VAL A 49 -8.41 13.77 21.22
N ASP A 50 -8.13 14.92 21.83
CA ASP A 50 -8.83 16.15 21.51
C ASP A 50 -8.31 16.66 20.15
N PRO A 51 -9.11 16.51 19.07
CA PRO A 51 -8.66 16.92 17.74
C PRO A 51 -8.43 18.44 17.66
N ILE A 52 -9.15 19.24 18.47
CA ILE A 52 -9.03 20.69 18.48
C ILE A 52 -7.71 21.08 19.15
N GLN A 53 -7.37 20.43 20.26
CA GLN A 53 -6.10 20.66 20.95
C GLN A 53 -4.89 20.23 20.10
N VAL A 54 -4.97 19.10 19.38
CA VAL A 54 -3.90 18.66 18.47
C VAL A 54 -3.70 19.66 17.33
N ILE A 55 -4.79 20.17 16.74
CA ILE A 55 -4.70 21.20 15.70
C ILE A 55 -4.13 22.51 16.27
N SER A 56 -4.55 22.93 17.46
CA SER A 56 -4.01 24.13 18.11
C SER A 56 -2.53 23.99 18.41
N LEU A 57 -2.09 22.84 18.93
CA LEU A 57 -0.68 22.58 19.23
C LEU A 57 0.18 22.55 17.95
N PHE A 58 -0.36 22.00 16.86
CA PHE A 58 0.29 22.04 15.55
C PHE A 58 0.40 23.47 14.98
N LEU A 59 -0.64 24.30 15.15
CA LEU A 59 -0.62 25.69 14.68
C LEU A 59 0.30 26.59 15.51
N ASN A 60 0.46 26.29 16.81
CA ASN A 60 1.34 27.04 17.71
C ASN A 60 2.83 26.77 17.43
N ASP A 61 3.21 25.53 17.15
CA ASP A 61 4.58 25.17 16.74
C ASP A 61 4.59 24.10 15.64
N PRO A 62 4.46 24.49 14.37
CA PRO A 62 4.42 23.54 13.27
C PRO A 62 5.75 22.79 13.08
N TYR A 63 6.88 23.42 13.44
CA TYR A 63 8.22 22.82 13.27
C TYR A 63 8.46 21.66 14.25
N SER A 64 7.73 21.59 15.36
CA SER A 64 7.75 20.45 16.27
C SER A 64 7.12 19.17 15.66
N TRP A 65 6.31 19.28 14.60
CA TRP A 65 5.67 18.16 13.90
C TRP A 65 6.11 18.06 12.44
N PRO A 66 7.40 17.76 12.18
CA PRO A 66 7.97 17.77 10.82
C PRO A 66 7.27 16.80 9.87
N ALA A 67 6.74 15.67 10.36
CA ALA A 67 5.99 14.72 9.53
C ALA A 67 4.68 15.32 8.97
N ALA A 68 3.96 16.11 9.75
CA ALA A 68 2.74 16.79 9.29
C ALA A 68 3.08 17.92 8.31
N CYS A 69 4.17 18.67 8.56
CA CYS A 69 4.68 19.65 7.61
C CYS A 69 5.04 19.02 6.25
N LEU A 70 5.70 17.86 6.26
CA LEU A 70 6.01 17.12 5.03
C LEU A 70 4.72 16.79 4.25
N VAL A 71 3.65 16.34 4.92
CA VAL A 71 2.37 16.07 4.25
C VAL A 71 1.78 17.32 3.60
N ILE A 72 1.90 18.49 4.24
CA ILE A 72 1.45 19.76 3.66
C ILE A 72 2.31 20.14 2.44
N VAL A 73 3.63 20.00 2.53
CA VAL A 73 4.58 20.28 1.45
C VAL A 73 4.35 19.37 0.24
N ALA A 74 3.82 18.16 0.43
CA ALA A 74 3.46 17.25 -0.66
C ALA A 74 2.53 17.91 -1.71
N ASN A 75 1.67 18.85 -1.31
CA ASN A 75 0.78 19.58 -2.22
C ASN A 75 1.53 20.41 -3.28
N VAL A 76 2.74 20.89 -2.96
CA VAL A 76 3.56 21.64 -3.92
C VAL A 76 3.86 20.78 -5.15
N PHE A 77 4.22 19.51 -4.96
CA PHE A 77 4.51 18.57 -6.04
C PHE A 77 3.27 18.26 -6.91
N VAL A 78 2.09 18.23 -6.30
CA VAL A 78 0.80 18.07 -7.01
C VAL A 78 0.54 19.28 -7.91
N LEU A 79 0.70 20.49 -7.36
CA LEU A 79 0.48 21.73 -8.10
C LEU A 79 1.48 21.90 -9.23
N VAL A 80 2.77 21.56 -9.02
CA VAL A 80 3.80 21.57 -10.06
C VAL A 80 3.45 20.60 -11.19
N ALA A 81 2.99 19.38 -10.87
CA ALA A 81 2.57 18.43 -11.88
C ALA A 81 1.37 18.92 -12.70
N LEU A 82 0.34 19.50 -12.03
CA LEU A 82 -0.82 20.06 -12.71
C LEU A 82 -0.46 21.27 -13.57
N TYR A 83 0.38 22.17 -13.05
CA TYR A 83 0.84 23.34 -13.78
C TYR A 83 1.61 22.93 -15.04
N THR A 84 2.52 21.96 -14.93
CA THR A 84 3.30 21.45 -16.06
C THR A 84 2.39 20.89 -17.15
N GLU A 85 1.39 20.07 -16.80
CA GLU A 85 0.44 19.52 -17.77
C GLU A 85 -0.45 20.59 -18.42
N ARG A 86 -0.81 21.65 -17.68
CA ARG A 86 -1.53 22.81 -18.24
C ARG A 86 -0.69 23.61 -19.24
N GLN A 87 0.61 23.74 -19.01
CA GLN A 87 1.50 24.43 -19.95
C GLN A 87 1.78 23.58 -21.19
N LEU A 88 1.90 22.26 -21.02
CA LEU A 88 1.97 21.31 -22.14
C LEU A 88 0.70 21.32 -22.98
N SER A 89 -0.49 21.38 -22.36
CA SER A 89 -1.76 21.42 -23.11
C SER A 89 -1.94 22.69 -23.93
N LYS A 90 -1.37 23.82 -23.47
CA LYS A 90 -1.40 25.11 -24.19
C LYS A 90 -0.34 25.21 -25.29
N GLY A 91 0.59 24.25 -25.37
CA GLY A 91 1.75 24.32 -26.27
C GLY A 91 2.82 25.33 -25.83
N SER A 92 2.76 25.85 -24.59
CA SER A 92 3.76 26.77 -24.07
C SER A 92 5.09 26.08 -23.74
N PHE A 93 5.03 24.79 -23.37
CA PHE A 93 6.20 23.95 -23.14
C PHE A 93 6.34 22.91 -24.23
N SER A 94 7.59 22.62 -24.62
CA SER A 94 7.89 21.45 -25.46
C SER A 94 7.80 20.17 -24.64
N GLU A 95 7.50 19.04 -25.31
CA GLU A 95 7.43 17.71 -24.66
C GLU A 95 8.71 17.36 -23.90
N ARG A 96 9.88 17.76 -24.41
CA ARG A 96 11.18 17.50 -23.75
C ARG A 96 11.28 18.28 -22.45
N VAL A 97 10.91 19.55 -22.44
CA VAL A 97 10.93 20.41 -21.24
C VAL A 97 9.91 19.90 -20.22
N GLY A 98 8.69 19.58 -20.64
CA GLY A 98 7.70 18.99 -19.74
C GLY A 98 8.14 17.67 -19.13
N CYS A 99 8.73 16.78 -19.93
CA CYS A 99 9.28 15.51 -19.45
C CYS A 99 10.40 15.75 -18.42
N LEU A 100 11.32 16.69 -18.68
CA LEU A 100 12.38 17.06 -17.75
C LEU A 100 11.81 17.57 -16.42
N ILE A 101 10.86 18.51 -16.46
CA ILE A 101 10.21 19.04 -15.25
C ILE A 101 9.52 17.92 -14.46
N HIS A 102 8.79 17.03 -15.13
CA HIS A 102 8.20 15.87 -14.45
C HIS A 102 9.25 14.97 -13.82
N CYS A 103 10.34 14.64 -14.53
CA CYS A 103 11.41 13.81 -13.98
C CYS A 103 12.06 14.45 -12.74
N VAL A 104 12.35 15.76 -12.79
CA VAL A 104 12.88 16.50 -11.64
C VAL A 104 11.87 16.50 -10.48
N ASN A 105 10.60 16.81 -10.75
CA ASN A 105 9.55 16.80 -9.73
C ASN A 105 9.42 15.43 -9.05
N MET A 106 9.45 14.33 -9.82
CA MET A 106 9.39 12.97 -9.28
C MET A 106 10.65 12.58 -8.50
N ALA A 107 11.83 12.99 -8.96
CA ALA A 107 13.08 12.71 -8.26
C ALA A 107 13.10 13.42 -6.90
N VAL A 108 12.78 14.71 -6.88
CA VAL A 108 12.70 15.51 -5.64
C VAL A 108 11.60 14.96 -4.71
N LEU A 109 10.47 14.50 -5.26
CA LEU A 109 9.39 13.92 -4.46
C LEU A 109 9.83 12.69 -3.66
N ILE A 110 10.82 11.91 -4.12
CA ILE A 110 11.34 10.77 -3.35
C ILE A 110 12.54 11.15 -2.48
N THR A 111 13.43 12.02 -2.96
CA THR A 111 14.67 12.35 -2.25
C THR A 111 14.48 13.39 -1.15
N PHE A 112 13.62 14.38 -1.35
CA PHE A 112 13.34 15.44 -0.37
C PHE A 112 12.83 14.92 0.98
N PRO A 113 11.72 14.15 1.05
CA PRO A 113 11.22 13.69 2.33
C PRO A 113 12.18 12.71 3.01
N ALA A 114 12.93 11.91 2.24
CA ALA A 114 13.96 11.04 2.78
C ALA A 114 15.11 11.83 3.42
N ALA A 115 15.59 12.88 2.76
CA ALA A 115 16.61 13.77 3.32
C ALA A 115 16.12 14.44 4.60
N VAL A 116 14.89 14.97 4.64
CA VAL A 116 14.30 15.58 5.84
C VAL A 116 14.23 14.58 7.00
N VAL A 117 13.75 13.35 6.76
CA VAL A 117 13.67 12.30 7.78
C VAL A 117 15.04 11.90 8.34
N LEU A 118 16.06 11.84 7.49
CA LEU A 118 17.42 11.47 7.90
C LEU A 118 18.14 12.61 8.63
N LEU A 119 17.92 13.85 8.22
CA LEU A 119 18.61 15.02 8.77
C LEU A 119 17.95 15.57 10.03
N LEU A 120 16.62 15.47 10.18
CA LEU A 120 15.92 16.00 11.35
C LEU A 120 15.74 14.93 12.44
N PRO A 121 16.45 15.01 13.58
CA PRO A 121 16.32 14.03 14.65
C PRO A 121 14.95 14.05 15.35
N SER A 122 14.19 15.14 15.24
CA SER A 122 12.87 15.29 15.88
C SER A 122 11.76 14.44 15.22
N VAL A 123 11.99 13.88 14.03
CA VAL A 123 10.98 13.07 13.34
C VAL A 123 10.88 11.69 13.99
N THR A 124 9.68 11.34 14.46
CA THR A 124 9.43 9.99 15.01
C THR A 124 9.43 8.93 13.89
N PRO A 125 9.85 7.68 14.14
CA PRO A 125 9.89 6.64 13.11
C PRO A 125 8.51 6.34 12.49
N VAL A 126 7.46 6.34 13.30
CA VAL A 126 6.08 6.12 12.81
C VAL A 126 5.63 7.30 11.95
N GLY A 127 5.92 8.54 12.38
CA GLY A 127 5.65 9.74 11.60
C GLY A 127 6.40 9.74 10.27
N ALA A 128 7.69 9.41 10.29
CA ALA A 128 8.51 9.24 9.10
C ALA A 128 7.94 8.18 8.15
N ALA A 129 7.65 6.97 8.63
CA ALA A 129 7.09 5.89 7.81
C ALA A 129 5.76 6.30 7.16
N SER A 130 4.90 7.00 7.91
CA SER A 130 3.63 7.51 7.38
C SER A 130 3.83 8.57 6.29
N ALA A 131 4.73 9.54 6.50
CA ALA A 131 5.04 10.58 5.54
C ALA A 131 5.66 9.98 4.26
N LEU A 132 6.68 9.13 4.38
CA LEU A 132 7.31 8.47 3.23
C LEU A 132 6.33 7.60 2.43
N SER A 133 5.39 6.93 3.11
CA SER A 133 4.32 6.18 2.46
C SER A 133 3.41 7.08 1.62
N ILE A 134 3.01 8.24 2.16
CA ILE A 134 2.21 9.24 1.43
C ILE A 134 2.97 9.74 0.20
N TYR A 135 4.26 10.07 0.35
CA TYR A 135 5.10 10.52 -0.76
C TYR A 135 5.30 9.45 -1.84
N THR A 136 5.45 8.19 -1.45
CA THR A 136 5.54 7.06 -2.39
C THR A 136 4.22 6.86 -3.13
N ILE A 137 3.08 6.89 -2.43
CA ILE A 137 1.75 6.84 -3.06
C ILE A 137 1.59 8.00 -4.05
N LEU A 138 2.01 9.21 -3.66
CA LEU A 138 1.91 10.39 -4.51
C LEU A 138 2.82 10.27 -5.74
N PHE A 139 4.03 9.74 -5.60
CA PHE A 139 4.93 9.47 -6.72
C PHE A 139 4.27 8.54 -7.73
N LEU A 140 3.71 7.41 -7.29
CA LEU A 140 3.04 6.46 -8.18
C LEU A 140 1.85 7.10 -8.89
N LYS A 141 1.04 7.88 -8.16
CA LYS A 141 -0.09 8.62 -8.71
C LYS A 141 0.34 9.64 -9.76
N LEU A 142 1.28 10.52 -9.44
CA LEU A 142 1.71 11.57 -10.36
C LEU A 142 2.45 10.99 -11.58
N TYR A 143 3.15 9.87 -11.43
CA TYR A 143 3.70 9.12 -12.57
C TYR A 143 2.59 8.66 -13.51
N SER A 144 1.53 8.06 -12.97
CA SER A 144 0.36 7.65 -13.75
C SER A 144 -0.36 8.84 -14.40
N TYR A 145 -0.48 9.95 -13.67
CA TYR A 145 -1.09 11.18 -14.16
C TYR A 145 -0.34 11.74 -15.38
N LYS A 146 0.99 11.83 -15.32
CA LYS A 146 1.85 12.21 -16.44
C LYS A 146 1.63 11.29 -17.65
N ASP A 147 1.77 9.98 -17.45
CA ASP A 147 1.68 9.00 -18.55
C ASP A 147 0.34 9.07 -19.30
N VAL A 148 -0.76 9.14 -18.56
CA VAL A 148 -2.10 9.14 -19.14
C VAL A 148 -2.40 10.45 -19.85
N ASN A 149 -1.99 11.61 -19.29
CA ASN A 149 -2.15 12.89 -19.99
C ASN A 149 -1.26 12.97 -21.24
N LEU A 150 -0.05 12.42 -21.21
CA LEU A 150 0.79 12.29 -22.39
C LEU A 150 0.09 11.47 -23.48
N TRP A 151 -0.46 10.29 -23.14
CA TRP A 151 -1.19 9.46 -24.12
C TRP A 151 -2.42 10.18 -24.68
N CYS A 152 -3.18 10.89 -23.83
CA CYS A 152 -4.32 11.68 -24.29
C CYS A 152 -3.91 12.82 -25.23
N ARG A 153 -2.80 13.50 -24.93
CA ARG A 153 -2.25 14.55 -25.78
C ARG A 153 -1.79 14.00 -27.11
N GLU A 154 -1.03 12.90 -27.14
CA GLU A 154 -0.62 12.21 -28.38
C GLU A 154 -1.84 11.81 -29.22
N LEU A 155 -2.85 11.19 -28.62
CA LEU A 155 -4.10 10.82 -29.30
C LEU A 155 -4.84 12.05 -29.86
N SER A 156 -4.87 13.16 -29.14
CA SER A 156 -5.49 14.40 -29.61
C SER A 156 -4.77 14.95 -30.84
N THR A 157 -3.44 14.95 -30.87
CA THR A 157 -2.67 15.39 -32.04
C THR A 157 -2.88 14.48 -33.25
N ILE A 158 -2.98 13.16 -33.05
CA ILE A 158 -3.31 12.20 -34.11
C ILE A 158 -4.72 12.44 -34.65
N LYS A 159 -5.70 12.69 -33.76
CA LYS A 159 -7.08 12.97 -34.16
C LYS A 159 -7.18 14.26 -34.97
N VAL A 160 -6.46 15.31 -34.59
CA VAL A 160 -6.37 16.57 -35.35
C VAL A 160 -5.73 16.33 -36.72
N LYS A 161 -4.60 15.61 -36.79
CA LYS A 161 -3.94 15.25 -38.07
C LYS A 161 -4.82 14.39 -38.98
N LYS A 162 -5.65 13.51 -38.40
CA LYS A 162 -6.60 12.68 -39.16
C LYS A 162 -7.77 13.54 -39.65
N LEU A 163 -8.29 14.44 -38.81
CA LEU A 163 -9.37 15.36 -39.18
C LEU A 163 -8.92 16.32 -40.29
N SER A 164 -7.71 16.88 -40.20
CA SER A 164 -7.13 17.74 -41.24
C SER A 164 -6.91 16.97 -42.56
N ARG A 165 -6.66 15.66 -42.50
CA ARG A 165 -6.60 14.79 -43.69
C ARG A 165 -7.99 14.38 -44.22
N SER A 166 -9.02 14.34 -43.37
CA SER A 166 -10.38 13.95 -43.75
C SER A 166 -11.30 15.13 -44.09
N LEU A 167 -10.89 16.38 -43.80
CA LEU A 167 -11.56 17.61 -44.24
C LEU A 167 -11.58 17.78 -45.77
N SER A 168 -11.00 16.84 -46.53
CA SER A 168 -11.21 16.66 -47.97
C SER A 168 -12.51 15.90 -48.34
N CYS A 169 -13.25 15.33 -47.37
CA CYS A 169 -14.57 14.72 -47.58
C CYS A 169 -15.50 15.03 -46.38
N PRO A 170 -16.68 15.64 -46.58
CA PRO A 170 -17.58 15.97 -45.47
C PRO A 170 -18.36 14.73 -45.03
N SER A 171 -18.25 14.34 -43.75
CA SER A 171 -19.26 13.48 -43.12
C SER A 171 -19.64 14.01 -41.74
N GLN A 172 -20.96 14.18 -41.54
CA GLN A 172 -21.57 14.61 -40.29
C GLN A 172 -21.45 13.50 -39.25
N GLN A 173 -20.88 13.82 -38.08
CA GLN A 173 -20.95 12.95 -36.90
C GLN A 173 -22.02 13.45 -35.94
N HIS A 174 -23.12 12.70 -35.86
CA HIS A 174 -24.10 12.77 -34.79
C HIS A 174 -23.44 12.47 -33.44
N PHE A 175 -23.47 13.42 -32.51
CA PHE A 175 -23.21 13.16 -31.09
C PHE A 175 -24.54 12.87 -30.39
N SER A 176 -24.84 11.59 -30.20
CA SER A 176 -25.97 11.15 -29.38
C SER A 176 -25.65 11.37 -27.89
N GLY A 177 -26.62 11.94 -27.17
CA GLY A 177 -26.54 12.25 -25.75
C GLY A 177 -26.39 11.01 -24.86
N GLY A 178 -25.51 11.14 -23.86
CA GLY A 178 -25.30 10.15 -22.80
C GLY A 178 -24.06 10.50 -21.99
N ASP A 179 -24.26 11.14 -20.83
CA ASP A 179 -23.28 11.66 -19.86
C ASP A 179 -22.13 12.50 -20.45
N CYS A 180 -22.00 13.74 -19.99
CA CYS A 180 -20.90 14.63 -20.38
C CYS A 180 -19.56 14.09 -19.83
N LYS A 181 -18.93 13.17 -20.56
CA LYS A 181 -17.64 12.57 -20.19
C LYS A 181 -16.54 13.61 -20.37
N VAL A 182 -15.72 13.77 -19.33
CA VAL A 182 -14.60 14.71 -19.36
C VAL A 182 -13.60 14.23 -20.43
N SER A 183 -13.28 15.14 -21.34
CA SER A 183 -12.33 14.92 -22.44
C SER A 183 -11.13 15.85 -22.29
N TYR A 184 -9.95 15.41 -22.71
CA TYR A 184 -8.75 16.25 -22.71
C TYR A 184 -8.95 17.48 -23.62
N PRO A 185 -8.56 18.71 -23.21
CA PRO A 185 -7.83 19.09 -21.99
C PRO A 185 -8.70 19.48 -20.78
N GLY A 186 -10.02 19.28 -20.85
CA GLY A 186 -10.98 19.66 -19.80
C GLY A 186 -10.80 18.95 -18.46
N ASN A 187 -9.99 17.90 -18.40
CA ASN A 187 -9.64 17.19 -17.16
C ASN A 187 -8.54 17.88 -16.31
N LEU A 188 -7.91 18.93 -16.84
CA LEU A 188 -6.78 19.61 -16.17
C LEU A 188 -7.28 20.63 -15.12
N THR A 189 -8.21 20.21 -14.27
CA THR A 189 -8.78 21.02 -13.19
C THR A 189 -8.15 20.66 -11.84
N LEU A 190 -8.13 21.63 -10.90
CA LEU A 190 -7.70 21.36 -9.53
C LEU A 190 -8.60 20.31 -8.86
N ARG A 191 -9.90 20.35 -9.16
CA ARG A 191 -10.90 19.43 -8.62
C ARG A 191 -10.61 17.98 -9.02
N ASP A 192 -10.34 17.73 -10.30
CA ASP A 192 -10.08 16.37 -10.80
C ASP A 192 -8.74 15.85 -10.30
N MET A 193 -7.73 16.72 -10.23
CA MET A 193 -6.42 16.39 -9.66
C MET A 193 -6.54 15.97 -8.20
N TYR A 194 -7.15 16.78 -7.33
CA TYR A 194 -7.29 16.43 -5.91
C TYR A 194 -8.23 15.25 -5.70
N TYR A 195 -9.28 15.10 -6.53
CA TYR A 195 -10.08 13.89 -6.52
C TYR A 195 -9.23 12.64 -6.74
N PHE A 196 -8.34 12.66 -7.75
CA PHE A 196 -7.43 11.55 -8.01
C PHE A 196 -6.39 11.36 -6.91
N VAL A 197 -5.83 12.43 -6.33
CA VAL A 197 -4.88 12.34 -5.21
C VAL A 197 -5.47 11.55 -4.04
N PHE A 198 -6.74 11.81 -3.68
CA PHE A 198 -7.41 11.10 -2.59
C PHE A 198 -8.06 9.77 -3.00
N ALA A 199 -8.37 9.55 -4.28
CA ALA A 199 -9.00 8.30 -4.74
C ALA A 199 -8.15 7.07 -4.38
N PRO A 200 -8.73 5.96 -3.92
CA PRO A 200 -7.99 4.77 -3.50
C PRO A 200 -7.53 3.91 -4.69
N THR A 201 -6.88 4.54 -5.66
CA THR A 201 -6.26 3.93 -6.85
C THR A 201 -4.97 4.65 -7.20
N LEU A 202 -4.03 3.93 -7.80
CA LEU A 202 -2.75 4.49 -8.27
C LEU A 202 -2.76 4.79 -9.77
N CYS A 203 -3.72 4.24 -10.51
CA CYS A 203 -3.86 4.46 -11.95
C CYS A 203 -4.82 5.62 -12.20
N TYR A 204 -4.31 6.70 -12.82
CA TYR A 204 -5.12 7.82 -13.25
C TYR A 204 -5.98 7.44 -14.47
N GLU A 205 -7.23 7.89 -14.46
CA GLU A 205 -8.14 7.82 -15.59
C GLU A 205 -8.98 9.10 -15.64
N LEU A 206 -9.39 9.52 -16.83
CA LEU A 206 -10.15 10.77 -17.00
C LEU A 206 -11.53 10.68 -16.35
N ASN A 207 -12.17 9.52 -16.42
CA ASN A 207 -13.53 9.30 -15.95
C ASN A 207 -13.56 8.05 -15.07
N PHE A 208 -13.47 8.25 -13.76
CA PHE A 208 -13.57 7.15 -12.79
C PHE A 208 -15.03 6.69 -12.63
N PRO A 209 -15.28 5.38 -12.43
CA PRO A 209 -16.61 4.89 -12.08
C PRO A 209 -17.06 5.50 -10.76
N ARG A 210 -18.30 6.00 -10.71
CA ARG A 210 -18.88 6.67 -9.54
C ARG A 210 -20.03 5.88 -8.93
N SER A 211 -20.07 5.82 -7.60
CA SER A 211 -21.27 5.38 -6.89
C SER A 211 -22.32 6.51 -6.88
N PRO A 212 -23.63 6.19 -7.00
CA PRO A 212 -24.67 7.21 -7.07
C PRO A 212 -24.75 8.03 -5.78
N ASN A 213 -24.80 7.35 -4.62
CA ASN A 213 -24.98 7.94 -3.30
C ASN A 213 -23.97 7.38 -2.30
N ILE A 214 -23.75 8.11 -1.20
CA ILE A 214 -22.96 7.67 -0.05
C ILE A 214 -23.86 6.87 0.88
N ARG A 215 -23.51 5.62 1.15
CA ARG A 215 -24.23 4.71 2.06
C ARG A 215 -23.68 4.87 3.47
N MET A 216 -24.34 5.72 4.27
CA MET A 216 -23.90 6.07 5.63
C MET A 216 -23.75 4.86 6.55
N SER A 217 -24.65 3.86 6.46
CA SER A 217 -24.55 2.63 7.26
C SER A 217 -23.29 1.82 6.93
N PHE A 218 -22.94 1.73 5.64
CA PHE A 218 -21.70 1.09 5.20
C PHE A 218 -20.48 1.88 5.69
N LEU A 219 -20.50 3.21 5.55
CA LEU A 219 -19.43 4.10 5.97
C LEU A 219 -19.17 4.00 7.49
N LEU A 220 -20.22 4.08 8.31
CA LEU A 220 -20.13 3.96 9.77
C LEU A 220 -19.60 2.58 10.18
N ARG A 221 -20.06 1.51 9.51
CA ARG A 221 -19.52 0.16 9.75
C ARG A 221 -18.02 0.09 9.45
N ARG A 222 -17.56 0.67 8.33
CA ARG A 222 -16.12 0.71 8.00
C ARG A 222 -15.34 1.49 9.05
N LEU A 223 -15.88 2.62 9.52
CA LEU A 223 -15.26 3.44 10.56
C LEU A 223 -15.12 2.67 11.89
N CYS A 224 -16.18 1.99 12.35
CA CYS A 224 -16.11 1.18 13.56
C CYS A 224 -15.08 0.04 13.43
N GLU A 225 -15.04 -0.63 12.28
CA GLU A 225 -14.02 -1.66 12.01
C GLU A 225 -12.60 -1.08 12.03
N MET A 226 -12.38 0.10 11.45
CA MET A 226 -11.07 0.78 11.50
C MET A 226 -10.64 1.05 12.95
N LEU A 227 -11.52 1.64 13.77
CA LEU A 227 -11.23 1.94 15.18
C LEU A 227 -10.94 0.68 15.99
N PHE A 228 -11.75 -0.37 15.80
CA PHE A 228 -11.58 -1.66 16.46
C PHE A 228 -10.24 -2.30 16.12
N PHE A 229 -9.89 -2.41 14.83
CA PHE A 229 -8.63 -3.03 14.40
C PHE A 229 -7.42 -2.19 14.78
N THR A 230 -7.50 -0.85 14.80
CA THR A 230 -6.39 -0.01 15.31
C THR A 230 -6.12 -0.28 16.79
N GLN A 231 -7.16 -0.32 17.63
CA GLN A 231 -6.99 -0.64 19.05
C GLN A 231 -6.46 -2.06 19.26
N LEU A 232 -6.96 -3.03 18.49
CA LEU A 232 -6.51 -4.41 18.57
C LEU A 232 -5.04 -4.58 18.14
N LEU A 233 -4.61 -3.90 17.08
CA LEU A 233 -3.20 -3.87 16.65
C LEU A 233 -2.30 -3.32 17.75
N VAL A 234 -2.69 -2.21 18.40
CA VAL A 234 -1.94 -1.62 19.51
C VAL A 234 -1.88 -2.56 20.71
N ALA A 235 -3.02 -3.13 21.11
CA ALA A 235 -3.12 -4.06 22.23
C ALA A 235 -2.22 -5.30 22.03
N LEU A 236 -2.31 -5.94 20.85
CA LEU A 236 -1.50 -7.12 20.54
C LEU A 236 0.00 -6.79 20.43
N THR A 237 0.35 -5.61 19.90
CA THR A 237 1.75 -5.18 19.88
C THR A 237 2.27 -5.00 21.31
N GLN A 238 1.53 -4.32 22.19
CA GLN A 238 1.97 -4.04 23.56
C GLN A 238 1.96 -5.27 24.47
N GLN A 239 0.94 -6.12 24.37
CA GLN A 239 0.74 -7.26 25.28
C GLN A 239 1.44 -8.53 24.80
N TRP A 240 1.58 -8.72 23.48
CA TRP A 240 2.16 -9.95 22.92
C TRP A 240 3.56 -9.73 22.36
N MET A 241 3.75 -8.75 21.46
CA MET A 241 5.04 -8.55 20.80
C MET A 241 6.11 -8.00 21.74
N VAL A 242 5.81 -6.89 22.45
CA VAL A 242 6.80 -6.19 23.28
C VAL A 242 7.41 -7.08 24.37
N PRO A 243 6.66 -7.91 25.12
CA PRO A 243 7.25 -8.81 26.11
C PRO A 243 8.18 -9.84 25.48
N ILE A 244 7.82 -10.39 24.31
CA ILE A 244 8.67 -11.36 23.62
C ILE A 244 9.96 -10.70 23.14
N ILE A 245 9.86 -9.50 22.55
CA ILE A 245 11.03 -8.70 22.12
C ILE A 245 11.94 -8.40 23.31
N ARG A 246 11.38 -7.93 24.44
CA ARG A 246 12.17 -7.68 25.66
C ARG A 246 12.84 -8.94 26.17
N SER A 247 12.12 -10.05 26.16
CA SER A 247 12.68 -11.34 26.60
C SER A 247 13.84 -11.78 25.71
N SER A 248 13.78 -11.51 24.39
CA SER A 248 14.78 -11.89 23.40
C SER A 248 16.02 -11.01 23.34
N MET A 249 16.11 -9.95 24.16
CA MET A 249 17.30 -9.10 24.21
C MET A 249 18.51 -9.82 24.84
N LYS A 250 18.31 -10.58 25.93
CA LYS A 250 19.41 -11.27 26.65
C LYS A 250 20.20 -12.28 25.80
N PRO A 251 19.57 -13.20 25.04
CA PRO A 251 20.33 -14.18 24.24
C PRO A 251 21.02 -13.59 23.01
N LEU A 252 20.68 -12.37 22.59
CA LEU A 252 21.36 -11.69 21.49
C LEU A 252 22.77 -11.25 21.94
N GLU A 253 22.90 -10.87 23.22
CA GLU A 253 24.18 -10.54 23.87
C GLU A 253 25.05 -11.81 24.03
N ASP A 254 24.42 -12.97 24.28
CA ASP A 254 25.11 -14.25 24.48
C ASP A 254 25.50 -14.98 23.16
N MET A 255 25.21 -14.41 21.98
CA MET A 255 25.53 -14.96 20.65
C MET A 255 25.01 -16.39 20.35
N ASP A 256 23.95 -16.85 21.02
CA ASP A 256 23.37 -18.18 20.80
C ASP A 256 22.42 -18.20 19.58
N MET A 257 22.95 -18.54 18.41
CA MET A 257 22.18 -18.59 17.14
C MET A 257 20.96 -19.52 17.17
N SER A 258 21.03 -20.64 17.89
CA SER A 258 19.91 -21.59 18.04
C SER A 258 18.76 -20.99 18.86
N ARG A 259 19.08 -20.30 19.96
CA ARG A 259 18.10 -19.61 20.81
C ARG A 259 17.50 -18.39 20.11
N MET A 260 18.29 -17.71 19.29
CA MET A 260 17.81 -16.63 18.44
C MET A 260 16.79 -17.15 17.41
N ALA A 261 17.09 -18.24 16.70
CA ALA A 261 16.17 -18.85 15.75
C ALA A 261 14.85 -19.31 16.41
N GLU A 262 14.93 -19.95 17.57
CA GLU A 262 13.75 -20.36 18.35
C GLU A 262 12.86 -19.15 18.72
N ARG A 263 13.47 -18.07 19.22
CA ARG A 263 12.75 -16.87 19.67
C ARG A 263 12.18 -16.07 18.51
N LEU A 264 12.89 -16.01 17.40
CA LEU A 264 12.38 -15.41 16.18
C LEU A 264 11.18 -16.19 15.62
N LEU A 265 11.21 -17.53 15.66
CA LEU A 265 10.06 -18.34 15.25
C LEU A 265 8.84 -18.12 16.15
N ARG A 266 9.05 -17.92 17.47
CA ARG A 266 7.98 -17.52 18.39
C ARG A 266 7.36 -16.15 18.04
N LEU A 267 8.13 -15.23 17.46
CA LEU A 267 7.64 -13.94 16.97
C LEU A 267 6.95 -14.01 15.59
N ALA A 268 7.19 -15.07 14.80
CA ALA A 268 6.64 -15.18 13.46
C ALA A 268 5.10 -15.24 13.45
N VAL A 269 4.49 -15.98 14.39
CA VAL A 269 3.02 -16.12 14.47
C VAL A 269 2.33 -14.81 14.87
N PRO A 270 2.70 -14.14 15.98
CA PRO A 270 2.11 -12.85 16.33
C PRO A 270 2.35 -11.78 15.24
N ASN A 271 3.53 -11.76 14.63
CA ASN A 271 3.84 -10.87 13.51
C ASN A 271 2.91 -11.13 12.33
N HIS A 272 2.74 -12.39 11.93
CA HIS A 272 1.84 -12.74 10.83
C HIS A 272 0.39 -12.32 11.12
N LEU A 273 -0.09 -12.52 12.36
CA LEU A 273 -1.42 -12.08 12.77
C LEU A 273 -1.57 -10.55 12.66
N LEU A 274 -0.57 -9.78 13.12
CA LEU A 274 -0.53 -8.32 12.95
C LEU A 274 -0.62 -7.92 11.48
N TRP A 275 0.11 -8.59 10.59
CA TRP A 275 0.04 -8.33 9.15
C TRP A 275 -1.31 -8.66 8.52
N LEU A 276 -1.98 -9.74 8.93
CA LEU A 276 -3.34 -10.07 8.48
C LEU A 276 -4.37 -9.02 8.93
N MET A 277 -4.27 -8.56 10.17
CA MET A 277 -5.14 -7.51 10.70
C MET A 277 -4.85 -6.16 10.04
N PHE A 278 -3.58 -5.82 9.82
CA PHE A 278 -3.17 -4.64 9.07
C PHE A 278 -3.71 -4.69 7.64
N PHE A 279 -3.63 -5.84 6.98
CA PHE A 279 -4.19 -6.03 5.64
C PHE A 279 -5.70 -5.72 5.63
N TYR A 280 -6.47 -6.31 6.55
CA TYR A 280 -7.91 -6.06 6.64
C TYR A 280 -8.23 -4.61 7.01
N TRP A 281 -7.51 -4.03 7.95
CA TRP A 281 -7.68 -2.65 8.38
C TRP A 281 -7.40 -1.66 7.24
N PHE A 282 -6.31 -1.84 6.50
CA PHE A 282 -5.89 -0.93 5.44
C PHE A 282 -6.64 -1.18 4.12
N PHE A 283 -6.45 -2.36 3.51
CA PHE A 283 -6.95 -2.66 2.16
C PHE A 283 -8.45 -2.89 2.11
N HIS A 284 -9.05 -3.43 3.17
CA HIS A 284 -10.50 -3.60 3.22
C HIS A 284 -11.17 -2.38 3.85
N SER A 285 -10.92 -2.10 5.13
CA SER A 285 -11.73 -1.11 5.86
C SER A 285 -11.42 0.32 5.44
N SER A 286 -10.15 0.73 5.48
CA SER A 286 -9.72 2.10 5.18
C SER A 286 -9.93 2.48 3.71
N MET A 287 -9.53 1.62 2.77
CA MET A 287 -9.75 1.89 1.34
C MET A 287 -11.23 1.92 0.96
N ASN A 288 -12.09 1.05 1.52
CA ASN A 288 -13.54 1.13 1.28
C ASN A 288 -14.17 2.36 1.92
N PHE A 289 -13.69 2.79 3.09
CA PHE A 289 -14.13 4.03 3.72
C PHE A 289 -13.83 5.23 2.81
N THR A 290 -12.58 5.36 2.34
CA THR A 290 -12.17 6.42 1.41
C THR A 290 -12.92 6.33 0.08
N ALA A 291 -13.14 5.12 -0.46
CA ALA A 291 -13.90 4.92 -1.68
C ALA A 291 -15.37 5.37 -1.54
N GLU A 292 -16.02 5.02 -0.42
CA GLU A 292 -17.40 5.43 -0.16
C GLU A 292 -17.50 6.95 0.01
N LEU A 293 -16.59 7.56 0.78
CA LEU A 293 -16.54 9.02 1.00
C LEU A 293 -16.37 9.79 -0.32
N LEU A 294 -15.52 9.28 -1.22
CA LEU A 294 -15.25 9.88 -2.52
C LEU A 294 -16.24 9.44 -3.62
N ARG A 295 -17.21 8.57 -3.30
CA ARG A 295 -18.10 7.92 -4.28
C ARG A 295 -17.34 7.22 -5.41
N PHE A 296 -16.21 6.59 -5.10
CA PHE A 296 -15.42 5.78 -6.02
C PHE A 296 -16.04 4.39 -6.16
N GLY A 297 -16.32 4.00 -7.41
CA GLY A 297 -17.04 2.77 -7.74
C GLY A 297 -16.16 1.52 -7.86
N ASP A 298 -14.88 1.65 -8.24
CA ASP A 298 -13.97 0.50 -8.33
C ASP A 298 -13.46 0.15 -6.93
N ARG A 299 -13.98 -0.94 -6.35
CA ARG A 299 -13.63 -1.38 -4.99
C ARG A 299 -12.84 -2.67 -4.97
N GLN A 300 -12.30 -3.07 -6.12
CA GLN A 300 -11.47 -4.26 -6.24
C GLN A 300 -10.02 -3.93 -5.83
N PHE A 301 -9.80 -3.79 -4.52
CA PHE A 301 -8.48 -3.50 -3.96
C PHE A 301 -7.59 -4.74 -3.79
N TYR A 302 -8.21 -5.92 -3.71
CA TYR A 302 -7.56 -7.21 -3.57
C TYR A 302 -8.50 -8.32 -4.09
N ASN A 303 -7.94 -9.47 -4.42
CA ASN A 303 -8.66 -10.71 -4.77
C ASN A 303 -8.41 -11.78 -3.69
N ASP A 304 -8.82 -13.02 -3.94
CA ASP A 304 -8.70 -14.18 -3.04
C ASP A 304 -7.27 -14.73 -2.93
N TRP A 305 -6.33 -13.85 -2.58
CA TRP A 305 -4.91 -14.18 -2.42
C TRP A 305 -4.64 -15.23 -1.33
N TRP A 306 -5.56 -15.48 -0.40
CA TRP A 306 -5.44 -16.56 0.58
C TRP A 306 -5.55 -17.96 -0.04
N ASN A 307 -6.18 -18.09 -1.22
CA ASN A 307 -6.29 -19.33 -2.00
C ASN A 307 -5.15 -19.49 -3.03
N SER A 308 -4.11 -18.64 -2.97
CA SER A 308 -3.03 -18.67 -3.96
C SER A 308 -2.28 -20.00 -3.94
N GLU A 309 -2.26 -20.73 -5.05
CA GLU A 309 -1.42 -21.94 -5.20
C GLU A 309 0.03 -21.63 -5.57
N THR A 310 0.28 -20.42 -6.09
CA THR A 310 1.62 -19.97 -6.49
C THR A 310 1.94 -18.60 -5.89
N VAL A 311 3.23 -18.38 -5.60
CA VAL A 311 3.73 -17.10 -5.09
C VAL A 311 3.44 -15.96 -6.09
N THR A 312 3.52 -16.25 -7.39
CA THR A 312 3.19 -15.28 -8.45
C THR A 312 1.73 -14.83 -8.37
N TYR A 313 0.79 -15.77 -8.19
CA TYR A 313 -0.63 -15.43 -8.07
C TYR A 313 -0.88 -14.58 -6.80
N PHE A 314 -0.23 -14.90 -5.68
CA PHE A 314 -0.31 -14.08 -4.46
C PHE A 314 0.09 -12.62 -4.71
N TRP A 315 1.27 -12.38 -5.31
CA TRP A 315 1.79 -11.03 -5.55
C TRP A 315 0.92 -10.20 -6.52
N GLN A 316 0.13 -10.84 -7.38
CA GLN A 316 -0.79 -10.17 -8.30
C GLN A 316 -2.11 -9.78 -7.63
N ASN A 317 -2.50 -10.47 -6.55
CA ASN A 317 -3.86 -10.43 -6.02
C ASN A 317 -3.99 -9.79 -4.63
N TRP A 318 -2.91 -9.64 -3.87
CA TRP A 318 -2.97 -9.04 -2.54
C TRP A 318 -3.19 -7.51 -2.57
N ASN A 319 -2.53 -6.79 -3.47
CA ASN A 319 -2.60 -5.33 -3.61
C ASN A 319 -2.79 -4.97 -5.09
N ILE A 320 -4.05 -5.00 -5.51
CA ILE A 320 -4.46 -4.77 -6.90
C ILE A 320 -4.10 -3.36 -7.39
N PRO A 321 -4.23 -2.26 -6.61
CA PRO A 321 -3.81 -0.93 -7.05
C PRO A 321 -2.35 -0.88 -7.49
N VAL A 322 -1.42 -1.43 -6.69
CA VAL A 322 0.00 -1.47 -7.03
C VAL A 322 0.25 -2.42 -8.19
N HIS A 323 -0.40 -3.59 -8.19
CA HIS A 323 -0.27 -4.54 -9.30
C HIS A 323 -0.72 -3.93 -10.65
N LYS A 324 -1.90 -3.31 -10.70
CA LYS A 324 -2.42 -2.63 -11.89
C LYS A 324 -1.48 -1.51 -12.35
N TRP A 325 -0.91 -0.75 -11.41
CA TRP A 325 0.06 0.30 -11.72
C TRP A 325 1.34 -0.27 -12.34
N CYS A 326 1.97 -1.26 -11.68
CA CYS A 326 3.16 -1.94 -12.19
C CYS A 326 2.91 -2.54 -13.57
N LEU A 327 1.74 -3.16 -13.77
CA LEU A 327 1.38 -3.76 -15.05
C LEU A 327 1.25 -2.70 -16.17
N ARG A 328 0.54 -1.59 -15.90
CA ARG A 328 0.21 -0.57 -16.91
C ARG A 328 1.37 0.37 -17.23
N HIS A 329 2.10 0.82 -16.21
CA HIS A 329 3.05 1.93 -16.30
C HIS A 329 4.52 1.48 -16.32
N PHE A 330 4.79 0.22 -15.97
CA PHE A 330 6.16 -0.29 -15.89
C PHE A 330 6.35 -1.52 -16.78
N TYR A 331 5.64 -2.61 -16.48
CA TYR A 331 5.78 -3.90 -17.16
C TYR A 331 5.40 -3.85 -18.65
N LYS A 332 4.18 -3.40 -18.99
CA LYS A 332 3.73 -3.31 -20.40
C LYS A 332 4.63 -2.38 -21.24
N PRO A 333 5.04 -1.18 -20.75
CA PRO A 333 6.00 -0.35 -21.47
C PRO A 333 7.36 -1.02 -21.70
N LEU A 334 7.91 -1.76 -20.74
CA LEU A 334 9.15 -2.53 -20.94
C LEU A 334 8.99 -3.59 -22.02
N LEU A 335 7.90 -4.35 -22.00
CA LEU A 335 7.62 -5.33 -23.05
C LEU A 335 7.48 -4.68 -24.43
N ARG A 336 6.80 -3.53 -24.54
CA ARG A 336 6.66 -2.79 -25.81
C ARG A 336 8.00 -2.28 -26.35
N ARG A 337 9.00 -2.07 -25.48
CA ARG A 337 10.37 -1.69 -25.86
C ARG A 337 11.24 -2.89 -26.25
N GLY A 338 10.71 -4.12 -26.21
CA GLY A 338 11.41 -5.32 -26.64
C GLY A 338 12.11 -6.12 -25.53
N PHE A 339 11.94 -5.75 -24.26
CA PHE A 339 12.49 -6.53 -23.15
C PHE A 339 11.76 -7.88 -22.97
N SER A 340 12.48 -8.91 -22.51
CA SER A 340 11.89 -10.23 -22.25
C SER A 340 10.95 -10.22 -21.04
N LYS A 341 10.07 -11.23 -20.94
CA LYS A 341 9.13 -11.38 -19.82
C LYS A 341 9.85 -11.51 -18.49
N ILE A 342 10.94 -12.29 -18.45
CA ILE A 342 11.72 -12.53 -17.22
C ILE A 342 12.39 -11.23 -16.77
N VAL A 343 13.07 -10.52 -17.69
CA VAL A 343 13.72 -9.23 -17.34
C VAL A 343 12.69 -8.22 -16.85
N SER A 344 11.54 -8.14 -17.53
CA SER A 344 10.46 -7.22 -17.13
C SER A 344 9.85 -7.58 -15.77
N GLN A 345 9.69 -8.87 -15.45
CA GLN A 345 9.24 -9.32 -14.13
C GLN A 345 10.28 -9.02 -13.05
N SER A 346 11.55 -9.38 -13.28
CA SER A 346 12.63 -9.08 -12.34
C SER A 346 12.78 -7.58 -12.06
N ALA A 347 12.61 -6.74 -13.08
CA ALA A 347 12.63 -5.29 -12.92
C ALA A 347 11.47 -4.78 -12.03
N VAL A 348 10.27 -5.35 -12.13
CA VAL A 348 9.14 -5.04 -11.23
C VAL A 348 9.47 -5.43 -9.79
N PHE A 349 10.05 -6.62 -9.58
CA PHE A 349 10.47 -7.06 -8.24
C PHE A 349 11.58 -6.16 -7.67
N PHE A 350 12.55 -5.74 -8.47
CA PHE A 350 13.60 -4.83 -8.05
C PHE A 350 13.03 -3.45 -7.64
N LEU A 351 12.12 -2.89 -8.44
CA LEU A 351 11.43 -1.64 -8.11
C LEU A 351 10.64 -1.77 -6.81
N SER A 352 9.94 -2.90 -6.63
CA SER A 352 9.23 -3.20 -5.39
C SER A 352 10.18 -3.30 -4.20
N ALA A 353 11.30 -4.02 -4.34
CA ALA A 353 12.32 -4.18 -3.31
C ALA A 353 12.92 -2.83 -2.87
N PHE A 354 13.17 -1.93 -3.82
CA PHE A 354 13.61 -0.56 -3.54
C PHE A 354 12.62 0.18 -2.62
N PHE A 355 11.31 0.16 -2.94
CA PHE A 355 10.33 0.86 -2.11
C PHE A 355 10.11 0.19 -0.75
N HIS A 356 10.19 -1.14 -0.65
CA HIS A 356 10.11 -1.83 0.65
C HIS A 356 11.29 -1.46 1.55
N GLU A 357 12.51 -1.46 1.00
CA GLU A 357 13.70 -1.02 1.74
C GLU A 357 13.60 0.47 2.10
N TYR A 358 13.20 1.33 1.17
CA TYR A 358 13.00 2.75 1.42
C TYR A 358 12.03 3.04 2.56
N LEU A 359 10.88 2.36 2.58
CA LEU A 359 9.82 2.58 3.59
C LEU A 359 10.15 2.00 4.97
N VAL A 360 11.08 1.05 5.07
CA VAL A 360 11.48 0.44 6.35
C VAL A 360 12.79 1.06 6.87
N SER A 361 13.79 1.19 6.01
CA SER A 361 15.15 1.57 6.38
C SER A 361 15.31 3.06 6.66
N VAL A 362 14.65 3.93 5.89
CA VAL A 362 14.77 5.39 6.07
C VAL A 362 14.12 5.85 7.39
N PRO A 363 12.88 5.45 7.75
CA PRO A 363 12.29 5.84 9.03
C PRO A 363 13.05 5.34 10.26
N LEU A 364 13.63 4.14 10.16
CA LEU A 364 14.41 3.53 11.25
C LEU A 364 15.88 3.94 11.25
N ARG A 365 16.35 4.61 10.19
CA ARG A 365 17.76 4.98 9.95
C ARG A 365 18.72 3.79 9.93
N MET A 366 18.26 2.66 9.43
CA MET A 366 19.00 1.40 9.41
C MET A 366 19.10 0.86 7.99
N PHE A 367 20.29 0.81 7.41
CA PHE A 367 20.49 0.39 6.01
C PHE A 367 21.11 -1.00 5.90
N ARG A 368 20.40 -2.03 6.41
CA ARG A 368 20.88 -3.42 6.43
C ARG A 368 20.53 -4.24 5.17
N LEU A 369 19.68 -3.72 4.29
CA LEU A 369 19.23 -4.35 3.05
C LEU A 369 18.50 -5.70 3.23
N TRP A 370 17.97 -6.01 4.42
CA TRP A 370 17.25 -7.26 4.67
C TRP A 370 15.90 -7.31 3.97
N ALA A 371 15.16 -6.19 3.92
CA ALA A 371 13.86 -6.15 3.25
C ALA A 371 14.05 -6.26 1.73
N PHE A 372 15.08 -5.60 1.19
CA PHE A 372 15.50 -5.74 -0.20
C PHE A 372 15.84 -7.21 -0.54
N MET A 373 16.73 -7.84 0.23
CA MET A 373 17.13 -9.24 0.00
C MET A 373 15.94 -10.20 0.14
N GLY A 374 15.07 -9.98 1.12
CA GLY A 374 13.84 -10.76 1.29
C GLY A 374 12.92 -10.70 0.07
N MET A 375 12.81 -9.54 -0.57
CA MET A 375 12.02 -9.38 -1.81
C MET A 375 12.68 -10.05 -3.02
N ILE A 376 14.01 -9.96 -3.17
CA ILE A 376 14.72 -10.63 -4.26
C ILE A 376 14.69 -12.15 -4.11
N ALA A 377 14.80 -12.66 -2.88
CA ALA A 377 14.69 -14.09 -2.57
C ALA A 377 13.32 -14.70 -2.92
N GLN A 378 12.27 -13.89 -3.07
CA GLN A 378 10.95 -14.36 -3.54
C GLN A 378 10.98 -14.82 -5.01
N ILE A 379 11.91 -14.33 -5.84
CA ILE A 379 11.99 -14.73 -7.26
C ILE A 379 12.36 -16.22 -7.41
N PRO A 380 13.48 -16.71 -6.84
CA PRO A 380 13.81 -18.14 -6.89
C PRO A 380 12.77 -18.99 -6.14
N LEU A 381 12.21 -18.48 -5.03
CA LEU A 381 11.15 -19.17 -4.31
C LEU A 381 9.88 -19.33 -5.17
N ALA A 382 9.48 -18.31 -5.92
CA ALA A 382 8.33 -18.38 -6.81
C ALA A 382 8.54 -19.40 -7.93
N TRP A 383 9.76 -19.48 -8.48
CA TRP A 383 10.13 -20.50 -9.44
C TRP A 383 10.06 -21.91 -8.83
N PHE A 384 10.61 -22.10 -7.63
CA PHE A 384 10.60 -23.38 -6.93
C PHE A 384 9.17 -23.85 -6.64
N VAL A 385 8.35 -23.01 -5.98
CA VAL A 385 6.97 -23.35 -5.63
C VAL A 385 6.16 -23.65 -6.90
N GLY A 386 6.29 -22.82 -7.94
CA GLY A 386 5.56 -23.03 -9.20
C GLY A 386 6.01 -24.26 -9.99
N ARG A 387 7.25 -24.74 -9.80
CA ARG A 387 7.77 -25.92 -10.49
C ARG A 387 7.45 -27.22 -9.74
N PHE A 388 7.57 -27.23 -8.43
CA PHE A 388 7.56 -28.46 -7.61
C PHE A 388 6.28 -28.68 -6.81
N LEU A 389 5.52 -27.63 -6.49
CA LEU A 389 4.32 -27.74 -5.64
C LEU A 389 3.06 -27.38 -6.45
N ARG A 390 1.94 -28.07 -6.18
CA ARG A 390 0.66 -27.86 -6.88
C ARG A 390 -0.52 -27.98 -5.92
N GLY A 391 -1.63 -27.33 -6.22
CA GLY A 391 -2.85 -27.40 -5.42
C GLY A 391 -2.62 -26.93 -3.98
N ASN A 392 -3.21 -27.68 -3.03
CA ASN A 392 -3.15 -27.37 -1.60
C ASN A 392 -1.72 -27.30 -1.04
N TYR A 393 -0.77 -28.07 -1.58
CA TYR A 393 0.64 -28.00 -1.15
C TYR A 393 1.33 -26.72 -1.64
N GLY A 394 0.97 -26.24 -2.83
CA GLY A 394 1.39 -24.92 -3.31
C GLY A 394 0.85 -23.81 -2.42
N ASN A 395 -0.42 -23.90 -2.02
CA ASN A 395 -1.03 -22.96 -1.09
C ASN A 395 -0.34 -22.96 0.28
N ALA A 396 -0.06 -24.14 0.84
CA ALA A 396 0.69 -24.26 2.09
C ALA A 396 2.08 -23.60 2.00
N ALA A 397 2.80 -23.78 0.89
CA ALA A 397 4.09 -23.13 0.69
C ALA A 397 3.99 -21.60 0.56
N VAL A 398 2.93 -21.08 -0.07
CA VAL A 398 2.65 -19.64 -0.08
C VAL A 398 2.44 -19.13 1.34
N TRP A 399 1.65 -19.82 2.17
CA TRP A 399 1.45 -19.44 3.58
C TRP A 399 2.76 -19.45 4.39
N ILE A 400 3.58 -20.48 4.24
CA ILE A 400 4.90 -20.55 4.89
C ILE A 400 5.77 -19.36 4.46
N SER A 401 5.78 -19.02 3.18
CA SER A 401 6.50 -17.85 2.65
C SER A 401 6.01 -16.54 3.26
N ILE A 402 4.70 -16.37 3.47
CA ILE A 402 4.15 -15.14 4.06
C ILE A 402 4.45 -15.05 5.57
N ILE A 403 4.53 -16.18 6.28
CA ILE A 403 4.83 -16.21 7.72
C ILE A 403 6.32 -15.94 7.99
N ILE A 404 7.21 -16.59 7.24
CA ILE A 404 8.67 -16.60 7.51
C ILE A 404 9.44 -15.66 6.56
N GLY A 405 8.84 -15.23 5.45
CA GLY A 405 9.51 -14.44 4.42
C GLY A 405 9.56 -12.94 4.71
N GLN A 406 8.94 -12.13 3.85
CA GLN A 406 9.10 -10.68 3.88
C GLN A 406 8.67 -10.04 5.22
N PRO A 407 7.50 -10.36 5.80
CA PRO A 407 7.05 -9.77 7.06
C PRO A 407 8.04 -9.97 8.21
N PHE A 408 8.80 -11.07 8.17
CA PHE A 408 9.82 -11.37 9.15
C PHE A 408 11.07 -10.51 8.96
N ALA A 409 11.44 -10.17 7.73
CA ALA A 409 12.52 -9.21 7.47
C ALA A 409 12.21 -7.84 8.10
N VAL A 410 10.97 -7.37 7.97
CA VAL A 410 10.52 -6.11 8.63
C VAL A 410 10.58 -6.22 10.16
N LEU A 411 10.18 -7.37 10.70
CA LEU A 411 10.28 -7.64 12.14
C LEU A 411 11.73 -7.52 12.64
N MET A 412 12.72 -8.02 11.90
CA MET A 412 14.12 -7.90 12.30
C MET A 412 14.58 -6.43 12.42
N TYR A 413 14.15 -5.56 11.51
CA TYR A 413 14.44 -4.12 11.63
C TYR A 413 13.80 -3.50 12.87
N VAL A 414 12.53 -3.79 13.13
CA VAL A 414 11.81 -3.23 14.28
C VAL A 414 12.37 -3.76 15.60
N HIS A 415 12.75 -5.04 15.62
CA HIS A 415 13.42 -5.67 16.76
C HIS A 415 14.73 -4.95 17.06
N ASP A 416 15.64 -4.83 16.09
CA ASP A 416 16.91 -4.15 16.29
C ASP A 416 16.76 -2.67 16.67
N TYR A 417 15.82 -1.96 16.03
CA TYR A 417 15.53 -0.58 16.38
C TYR A 417 15.13 -0.47 17.86
N TYR A 418 14.24 -1.35 18.31
CA TYR A 418 13.79 -1.37 19.69
C TYR A 418 14.92 -1.73 20.66
N VAL A 419 15.76 -2.73 20.34
CA VAL A 419 16.92 -3.08 21.17
C VAL A 419 17.88 -1.90 21.29
N LEU A 420 18.26 -1.25 20.19
CA LEU A 420 19.23 -0.14 20.22
C LEU A 420 18.75 1.06 21.05
N HIS A 421 17.46 1.39 20.99
CA HIS A 421 16.91 2.58 21.65
C HIS A 421 16.46 2.33 23.09
N TYR A 422 16.04 1.12 23.44
CA TYR A 422 15.51 0.80 24.78
C TYR A 422 16.50 0.02 25.66
N SER A 423 17.54 -0.62 25.11
CA SER A 423 18.62 -1.22 25.93
C SER A 423 19.51 -0.15 26.57
N SER A 424 19.75 0.97 25.89
CA SER A 424 20.59 2.07 26.40
C SER A 424 20.00 2.77 27.63
N HIS A 425 18.67 2.83 27.75
CA HIS A 425 18.00 3.38 28.93
C HIS A 425 18.07 2.47 30.17
N SER A 426 18.32 1.16 29.98
CA SER A 426 18.44 0.22 31.11
C SER A 426 19.84 0.26 31.75
N GLN A 427 20.85 0.82 31.08
CA GLN A 427 22.20 1.01 31.65
C GLN A 427 22.41 2.40 32.28
N ALA A 428 21.49 3.35 32.07
CA ALA A 428 21.58 4.71 32.58
C ALA A 428 20.86 4.93 33.94
N SER A 429 20.44 3.85 34.62
CA SER A 429 19.98 3.91 36.01
C SER A 429 21.03 3.29 36.94
N PRO A 430 22.07 4.03 37.36
CA PRO A 430 22.81 3.68 38.55
C PRO A 430 22.01 4.14 39.78
N HIS A 431 21.64 3.16 40.60
CA HIS A 431 21.11 3.26 41.97
C HIS A 431 19.65 3.66 42.18
#